data_AF-A0A969LAP0-F1
#
_entry.id   AF-A0A969LAP0-F1
#
_cell.length_a   1.000
_cell.length_b   1.000
_cell.length_c   1.000
_cell.angle_alpha   90.00
_cell.angle_beta   90.00
_cell.angle_gamma   90.00
#
_symmetry.space_group_name_H-M   'P 1'
#
loop_
_entity.id
_entity.type
_entity.pdbx_description
1 polymer ?
#
loop_
_entity_poly.entity_id
_entity_poly.type
_entity_poly.pdbx_seq_one_letter_code
_entity_poly.pdbx_strand_id
1 'polypeptide(L)'
;MGMFVAGYLYGMTINVISLFGMILVVGILVDDGIVVGENIYQHYERGKTAIQAAIDGTMEVLSAVFTAVFTTALAFSAFFFLKDEPAIFSPAWVCGSGHFTFLPG
;
A
#
# COMPACT_ATOMS: atom_id res chain seq x y z
N MET A 1 7.33 3.72 -15.83
CA MET A 1 8.44 3.14 -16.63
C MET A 1 9.13 1.97 -15.93
N GLY A 2 9.41 2.03 -14.63
CA GLY A 2 10.11 0.95 -13.90
C GLY A 2 9.46 -0.44 -14.03
N MET A 3 8.13 -0.55 -13.89
CA MET A 3 7.45 -1.85 -13.99
C MET A 3 7.52 -2.47 -15.40
N PHE A 4 7.50 -1.67 -16.46
CA PHE A 4 7.62 -2.18 -17.84
C PHE A 4 9.04 -2.65 -18.15
N VAL A 5 10.05 -1.94 -17.65
CA VAL A 5 11.46 -2.36 -17.80
C VAL A 5 11.73 -3.63 -16.98
N ALA A 6 11.28 -3.69 -15.73
CA ALA A 6 11.40 -4.89 -14.91
C ALA A 6 10.62 -6.06 -15.51
N GLY A 7 9.37 -5.84 -15.95
CA GLY A 7 8.55 -6.87 -16.58
C GLY A 7 9.16 -7.42 -17.87
N TYR A 8 9.80 -6.58 -18.68
CA TYR A 8 10.54 -7.02 -19.86
C TYR A 8 11.77 -7.87 -19.50
N LEU A 9 12.53 -7.46 -18.48
CA LEU A 9 13.68 -8.24 -17.98
C LEU A 9 13.26 -9.61 -17.40
N TYR A 10 12.09 -9.68 -16.77
CA TYR A 10 11.54 -10.92 -16.20
C TYR A 10 10.62 -11.69 -17.17
N GLY A 11 10.47 -11.25 -18.43
CA GLY A 11 9.67 -11.95 -19.44
C GLY A 11 8.16 -12.02 -19.13
N MET A 12 7.63 -11.09 -18.33
CA MET A 12 6.22 -11.08 -17.94
C MET A 12 5.31 -10.57 -19.06
N THR A 13 4.21 -11.28 -19.32
CA THR A 13 3.15 -10.87 -20.25
C THR A 13 2.07 -10.08 -19.54
N ILE A 14 1.41 -9.15 -20.25
CA ILE A 14 0.32 -8.35 -19.69
C ILE A 14 -0.93 -9.23 -19.55
N ASN A 15 -1.26 -9.57 -18.31
CA ASN A 15 -2.48 -10.25 -17.88
C ASN A 15 -3.36 -9.29 -17.04
N VAL A 16 -4.64 -9.62 -16.88
CA VAL A 16 -5.58 -8.94 -15.98
C VAL A 16 -5.03 -8.81 -14.56
N ILE A 17 -4.33 -9.83 -14.05
CA ILE A 17 -3.70 -9.78 -12.71
C ILE A 17 -2.60 -8.71 -12.65
N SER A 18 -1.74 -8.62 -13.68
CA SER A 18 -0.71 -7.57 -13.75
C SER A 18 -1.29 -6.18 -13.99
N LEU A 19 -2.42 -6.07 -14.70
CA LEU A 19 -3.17 -4.82 -14.85
C LEU A 19 -3.72 -4.33 -13.51
N PHE A 20 -4.26 -5.23 -12.71
CA PHE A 20 -4.72 -4.91 -11.35
C PHE A 20 -3.55 -4.46 -10.46
N GLY A 21 -2.42 -5.16 -10.52
CA GLY A 21 -1.19 -4.77 -9.82
C GLY A 21 -0.65 -3.39 -10.26
N MET A 22 -0.73 -3.05 -11.54
CA MET A 22 -0.37 -1.72 -12.05
C MET A 22 -1.22 -0.62 -11.44
N ILE A 23 -2.54 -0.81 -11.34
CA ILE A 23 -3.45 0.18 -10.76
C ILE A 23 -3.13 0.41 -9.28
N LEU A 24 -2.87 -0.66 -8.52
CA LEU A 24 -2.48 -0.56 -7.12
C LEU A 24 -1.18 0.26 -6.93
N VAL A 25 -0.16 -0.01 -7.74
CA VAL A 25 1.11 0.73 -7.69
C VAL A 25 0.92 2.20 -8.09
N VAL A 26 0.07 2.49 -9.08
CA VAL A 26 -0.24 3.87 -9.45
C VAL A 26 -0.93 4.61 -8.30
N GLY A 27 -1.86 3.98 -7.59
CA GLY A 27 -2.53 4.59 -6.43
C GLY A 27 -1.53 5.06 -5.37
N ILE A 28 -0.62 4.17 -4.96
CA ILE A 28 0.41 4.49 -3.96
C ILE A 28 1.31 5.64 -4.45
N LEU A 29 1.72 5.61 -5.73
CA LEU A 29 2.56 6.67 -6.32
C LEU A 29 1.87 8.04 -6.36
N VAL A 30 0.57 8.08 -6.66
CA VAL A 30 -0.20 9.32 -6.72
C VAL A 30 -0.37 9.90 -5.33
N ASP A 31 -0.67 9.06 -4.32
CA ASP A 31 -0.81 9.49 -2.93
C ASP A 31 0.50 10.12 -2.41
N ASP A 32 1.64 9.46 -2.62
CA ASP A 32 2.96 9.98 -2.21
C ASP A 32 3.31 11.30 -2.94
N GLY A 33 3.02 11.38 -4.24
CA GLY A 33 3.30 12.56 -5.06
C GLY A 33 2.50 13.79 -4.66
N ILE A 34 1.22 13.61 -4.29
CA ILE A 34 0.35 14.70 -3.83
C ILE A 34 0.87 15.27 -2.52
N VAL A 35 1.19 14.42 -1.54
CA VAL A 35 1.64 14.87 -0.21
C VAL A 35 2.96 15.65 -0.29
N VAL A 36 3.92 15.17 -1.08
CA VAL A 36 5.19 15.89 -1.29
C VAL A 36 4.96 17.23 -1.98
N GLY A 37 4.11 17.28 -3.00
CA GLY A 37 3.78 18.51 -3.72
C GLY A 37 3.13 19.56 -2.81
N GLU A 38 2.18 19.15 -1.97
CA GLU A 38 1.49 20.04 -1.03
C GLU A 38 2.45 20.58 0.04
N ASN A 39 3.38 19.76 0.53
CA ASN A 39 4.36 20.21 1.52
C ASN A 39 5.36 21.20 0.92
N ILE A 40 5.87 20.95 -0.30
CA ILE A 40 6.74 21.90 -1.02
C ILE A 40 6.00 23.22 -1.25
N TYR A 41 4.73 23.16 -1.68
CA TYR A 41 3.91 24.33 -1.91
C TYR A 41 3.68 25.13 -0.60
N GLN A 42 3.41 24.45 0.53
CA GLN A 42 3.31 25.11 1.83
C GLN A 42 4.61 25.84 2.22
N HIS A 43 5.78 25.22 2.01
CA HIS A 43 7.06 25.88 2.32
C HIS A 43 7.34 27.06 1.40
N TYR A 44 6.87 27.01 0.15
CA TYR A 44 6.96 28.13 -0.78
C TYR A 44 6.06 29.30 -0.37
N GLU A 45 4.80 29.05 0.04
CA GLU A 45 3.88 30.09 0.54
C GLU A 45 4.37 30.73 1.85
N ARG A 46 5.18 30.03 2.64
CA ARG A 46 5.86 30.58 3.82
C ARG A 46 7.01 31.55 3.48
N GLY A 47 7.22 31.85 2.20
CA GLY A 47 8.18 32.85 1.73
C GLY A 47 9.60 32.31 1.47
N LYS A 48 9.79 30.98 1.46
CA LYS A 48 11.09 30.37 1.10
C LYS A 48 11.29 30.41 -0.41
N THR A 49 12.55 30.50 -0.82
CA THR A 49 12.93 30.37 -2.24
C THR A 49 12.55 28.99 -2.77
N ALA A 50 12.17 28.88 -4.05
CA ALA A 50 11.66 27.63 -4.63
C ALA A 50 12.58 26.41 -4.40
N ILE A 51 13.90 26.62 -4.44
CA ILE A 51 14.89 25.56 -4.20
C ILE A 51 14.90 25.14 -2.72
N GLN A 52 14.90 26.09 -1.78
CA GLN A 52 14.86 25.78 -0.35
C GLN A 52 13.53 25.13 0.06
N ALA A 53 12.41 25.60 -0.50
CA ALA A 53 11.10 25.01 -0.26
C ALA A 53 11.04 23.54 -0.72
N ALA A 54 11.66 23.22 -1.87
CA ALA A 54 11.74 21.84 -2.35
C ALA A 54 12.59 20.94 -1.44
N ILE A 55 13.73 21.43 -0.96
CA ILE A 55 14.62 20.67 -0.07
C ILE A 55 13.95 20.43 1.29
N ASP A 56 13.48 21.50 1.94
CA ASP A 56 12.87 21.40 3.27
C ASP A 56 11.57 20.61 3.22
N GLY A 57 10.73 20.85 2.22
CA GLY A 57 9.46 20.14 2.05
C GLY A 57 9.66 18.65 1.79
N THR A 58 10.65 18.27 0.99
CA THR A 58 10.94 16.85 0.77
C THR A 58 11.48 16.18 2.04
N MET A 59 12.35 16.85 2.80
CA MET A 59 12.94 16.29 4.02
C MET A 59 11.91 16.06 5.15
N GLU A 60 10.88 16.90 5.23
CA GLU A 60 9.82 16.76 6.22
C GLU A 60 8.91 15.55 5.92
N VAL A 61 8.57 15.35 4.65
CA VAL A 61 7.64 14.30 4.20
C VAL A 61 8.32 12.94 4.03
N LEU A 62 9.65 12.90 3.93
CA LEU A 62 10.44 11.69 3.70
C LEU A 62 10.14 10.56 4.71
N SER A 63 9.99 10.91 5.99
CA SER A 63 9.65 9.96 7.04
C SER A 63 8.22 9.40 6.91
N ALA A 64 7.28 10.23 6.45
CA ALA A 64 5.90 9.83 6.20
C ALA A 64 5.81 8.88 5.00
N VAL A 65 6.45 9.20 3.87
CA VAL A 65 6.49 8.34 2.67
C VAL A 65 7.12 6.99 3.01
N PHE A 66 8.23 6.99 3.75
CA PHE A 66 8.89 5.74 4.14
C PHE A 66 7.96 4.83 4.96
N THR A 67 7.20 5.42 5.88
CA THR A 67 6.22 4.68 6.70
C THR A 67 5.06 4.16 5.87
N ALA A 68 4.57 4.93 4.90
CA ALA A 68 3.52 4.51 3.98
C ALA A 68 3.95 3.29 3.17
N VAL A 69 5.11 3.36 2.51
CA VAL A 69 5.69 2.24 1.74
C VAL A 69 5.92 1.02 2.63
N PHE A 70 6.46 1.21 3.84
CA PHE A 70 6.69 0.12 4.79
C PHE A 70 5.38 -0.55 5.23
N THR A 71 4.34 0.24 5.49
CA THR A 71 3.01 -0.26 5.86
C THR A 71 2.41 -1.08 4.72
N THR A 72 2.50 -0.59 3.48
CA THR A 72 2.06 -1.35 2.30
C THR A 72 2.84 -2.66 2.17
N ALA A 73 4.17 -2.62 2.29
CA ALA A 73 5.00 -3.81 2.23
C ALA A 73 4.63 -4.83 3.32
N LEU A 74 4.38 -4.38 4.55
CA LEU A 74 3.91 -5.22 5.66
C LEU A 74 2.51 -5.78 5.41
N ALA A 75 1.57 -4.99 4.88
CA ALA A 75 0.22 -5.45 4.59
C ALA A 75 0.21 -6.56 3.52
N PHE A 76 0.95 -6.37 2.42
CA PHE A 76 1.11 -7.41 1.39
C PHE A 76 1.91 -8.62 1.91
N SER A 77 2.93 -8.40 2.75
CA SER A 77 3.67 -9.49 3.38
C SER A 77 2.78 -10.31 4.31
N ALA A 78 2.01 -9.65 5.19
CA ALA A 78 1.05 -10.29 6.08
C ALA A 78 -0.02 -11.05 5.29
N PHE A 79 -0.52 -10.49 4.19
CA PHE A 79 -1.44 -11.19 3.29
C PHE A 79 -0.84 -12.48 2.72
N PHE A 80 0.45 -12.47 2.38
CA PHE A 80 1.16 -13.66 1.91
C PHE A 80 1.31 -14.72 3.02
N PHE A 81 1.59 -14.31 4.26
CA PHE A 81 1.69 -15.21 5.43
C PHE A 81 0.33 -15.76 5.91
N LEU A 82 -0.76 -15.00 5.75
CA LEU A 82 -2.11 -15.43 6.11
C LEU A 82 -2.71 -16.45 5.13
N LYS A 83 -2.03 -16.73 4.00
CA LYS A 83 -2.46 -17.73 3.02
C LYS A 83 -2.46 -19.17 3.58
N ASP A 84 -1.96 -19.35 4.79
CA ASP A 84 -1.71 -20.68 5.38
C ASP A 84 -2.83 -21.14 6.34
N GLU A 85 -3.82 -20.30 6.66
CA GLU A 85 -5.00 -20.73 7.43
C GLU A 85 -6.24 -19.87 7.11
N PRO A 86 -7.37 -20.47 6.67
CA PRO A 86 -8.67 -19.80 6.74
C PRO A 86 -9.17 -19.76 8.19
N ALA A 87 -8.35 -19.26 9.14
CA ALA A 87 -8.71 -19.18 10.55
C ALA A 87 -9.82 -18.14 10.81
N ILE A 88 -10.07 -17.21 9.89
CA ILE A 88 -11.22 -16.29 9.94
C ILE A 88 -12.53 -16.94 9.46
N PHE A 89 -12.45 -18.13 8.82
CA PHE A 89 -13.61 -18.96 8.45
C PHE A 89 -13.71 -20.23 9.31
N SER A 90 -12.86 -20.37 10.34
CA SER A 90 -13.18 -21.30 11.42
C SER A 90 -14.28 -20.64 12.24
N PRO A 91 -15.49 -21.23 12.33
CA PRO A 91 -16.49 -20.76 13.27
C PRO A 91 -15.98 -21.07 14.68
N ALA A 92 -15.09 -20.22 15.20
CA ALA A 92 -14.60 -20.23 16.57
C ALA A 92 -15.72 -19.91 17.59
N TRP A 93 -16.96 -19.79 17.13
CA TRP A 93 -18.17 -19.76 17.94
C TRP A 93 -18.79 -21.15 18.20
N VAL A 94 -18.23 -22.26 17.69
CA VAL A 94 -18.84 -23.60 17.84
C VAL A 94 -17.94 -24.61 18.54
N CYS A 95 -17.34 -24.26 19.69
CA CYS A 95 -16.91 -25.29 20.65
C CYS A 95 -16.62 -24.76 22.06
N GLY A 96 -17.56 -24.01 22.67
CA GLY A 96 -17.36 -23.45 24.01
C GLY A 96 -18.44 -23.74 25.05
N SER A 97 -19.63 -24.24 24.67
CA SER A 97 -20.72 -24.47 25.63
C SER A 97 -21.84 -25.36 25.06
N GLY A 98 -21.63 -26.68 25.10
CA GLY A 98 -22.66 -27.68 25.43
C GLY A 98 -24.01 -27.74 24.69
N HIS A 99 -24.22 -27.05 23.56
CA HIS A 99 -25.46 -27.17 22.80
C HIS A 99 -25.21 -27.11 21.29
N PHE A 100 -25.33 -28.29 20.68
CA PHE A 100 -25.24 -28.50 19.24
C PHE A 100 -26.66 -28.47 18.68
N THR A 101 -27.14 -27.29 18.27
CA THR A 101 -28.39 -27.16 17.51
C THR A 101 -28.10 -26.62 16.12
N PHE A 102 -28.26 -27.51 15.15
CA PHE A 102 -28.34 -27.26 13.72
C PHE A 102 -29.60 -26.41 13.46
N LEU A 103 -29.45 -25.19 12.94
CA LEU A 103 -30.55 -24.49 12.27
C LEU A 103 -30.15 -24.26 10.81
N PRO A 104 -30.71 -25.02 9.85
CA PRO A 104 -30.66 -24.64 8.45
C PRO A 104 -31.69 -23.53 8.21
N GLY A 105 -31.22 -22.42 7.65
CA GLY A 105 -32.02 -21.34 7.09
C GLY A 105 -31.21 -20.67 6.00
#